data_AF-A0AAU5LAY1-F1
#
_entry.id   AF-A0AAU5LAY1-F1
#
_cell.length_a   1.000
_cell.length_b   1.000
_cell.length_c   1.000
_cell.angle_alpha   90.00
_cell.angle_beta   90.00
_cell.angle_gamma   90.00
#
_symmetry.space_group_name_H-M   'P 1'
#
loop_
_entity.id
_entity.type
_entity.pdbx_description
1 polymer ?
#
loop_
_entity_poly.entity_id
_entity_poly.type
_entity_poly.pdbx_seq_one_letter_code
_entity_poly.pdbx_strand_id
1 'polypeptide(L)'
;MIKATTTNTAATTTRLIRAMDRQHPVTITYTDRDGAVTVRTIEIYDFEISQAGDIRALAMDRGTGEKRGFRIDRISATTVHRTRYLVAREDSTPARPTLRHPGDAAAILCPTAALLAAPGALLTSLLSH
;
A
#
# COMPACT_ATOMS: atom_id res chain seq x y z
N MET A 1 -13.57 7.69 36.59
CA MET A 1 -13.64 6.37 35.96
C MET A 1 -13.52 6.56 34.45
N ILE A 2 -12.33 6.38 33.88
CA ILE A 2 -12.13 6.48 32.43
C ILE A 2 -12.51 5.12 31.86
N LYS A 3 -13.60 5.07 31.09
CA LYS A 3 -14.05 3.84 30.45
C LYS A 3 -13.00 3.49 29.39
N ALA A 4 -12.24 2.41 29.61
CA ALA A 4 -11.36 1.88 28.58
C ALA A 4 -12.24 1.41 27.41
N THR A 5 -12.30 2.22 26.36
CA THR A 5 -12.97 1.83 25.12
C THR A 5 -12.06 0.81 24.46
N THR A 6 -12.34 -0.48 24.66
CA THR A 6 -11.72 -1.54 23.86
C THR A 6 -12.07 -1.26 22.40
N THR A 7 -11.10 -0.71 21.65
CA THR A 7 -11.24 -0.52 20.21
C THR A 7 -11.43 -1.90 19.60
N ASN A 8 -12.67 -2.24 19.23
CA ASN A 8 -12.95 -3.46 18.51
C ASN A 8 -12.41 -3.29 17.09
N THR A 9 -11.18 -3.78 16.85
CA THR A 9 -10.48 -3.67 15.57
C THR A 9 -11.30 -4.26 14.44
N ALA A 10 -11.93 -5.42 14.63
CA ALA A 10 -12.75 -6.07 13.59
C ALA A 10 -13.98 -5.24 13.20
N ALA A 11 -14.67 -4.64 14.18
CA ALA A 11 -15.80 -3.74 13.92
C ALA A 11 -15.33 -2.47 13.19
N THR A 12 -14.17 -1.93 13.57
CA THR A 12 -13.57 -0.76 12.93
C THR A 12 -13.20 -1.09 11.48
N THR A 13 -12.49 -2.19 11.23
CA THR A 13 -12.15 -2.65 9.87
C THR A 13 -13.40 -2.82 9.02
N THR A 14 -14.42 -3.51 9.53
CA THR A 14 -15.69 -3.71 8.81
C THR A 14 -16.35 -2.37 8.44
N ARG A 15 -16.31 -1.39 9.34
CA ARG A 15 -16.87 -0.05 9.10
C ARG A 15 -16.09 0.71 8.03
N LEU A 16 -14.75 0.62 8.06
CA LEU A 16 -13.88 1.29 7.10
C LEU A 16 -14.02 0.68 5.69
N ILE A 17 -14.10 -0.66 5.57
CA ILE A 17 -14.35 -1.34 4.29
C ILE A 17 -15.67 -0.88 3.68
N ARG A 18 -16.76 -0.85 4.46
CA ARG A 18 -18.05 -0.35 3.96
C ARG A 18 -18.02 1.12 3.54
N ALA A 19 -17.20 1.94 4.20
CA ALA A 19 -17.03 3.34 3.81
C ALA A 19 -16.26 3.45 2.49
N MET A 20 -15.21 2.65 2.31
CA MET A 20 -14.47 2.53 1.05
C MET A 20 -15.38 2.09 -0.10
N ASP A 21 -16.16 1.02 0.09
CA ASP A 21 -17.08 0.51 -0.95
C ASP A 21 -18.10 1.56 -1.41
N ARG A 22 -18.50 2.46 -0.50
CA ARG A 22 -19.44 3.54 -0.77
C ARG A 22 -18.78 4.85 -1.21
N GLN A 23 -17.44 4.86 -1.26
CA GLN A 23 -16.61 6.05 -1.50
C GLN A 23 -16.99 7.21 -0.59
N HIS A 24 -17.08 6.90 0.71
CA HIS A 24 -17.46 7.81 1.79
C HIS A 24 -16.23 8.17 2.61
N PRO A 25 -15.88 9.48 2.71
CA PRO A 25 -14.70 9.90 3.43
C PRO A 25 -14.90 9.68 4.93
N VAL A 26 -13.81 9.40 5.64
CA VAL A 26 -13.86 9.05 7.06
C VAL A 26 -12.96 10.00 7.84
N THR A 27 -13.50 10.63 8.88
CA THR A 27 -12.67 11.30 9.88
C THR A 27 -12.21 10.28 10.91
N ILE A 28 -10.90 10.22 11.14
CA ILE A 28 -10.25 9.34 12.10
C ILE A 28 -9.55 10.14 13.18
N THR A 29 -9.54 9.62 14.41
CA THR A 29 -8.58 10.01 15.44
C THR A 29 -7.49 8.95 15.47
N TYR A 30 -6.25 9.36 15.22
CA TYR A 30 -5.11 8.48 15.01
C TYR A 30 -3.98 8.83 15.97
N THR A 31 -3.42 7.81 16.62
CA THR A 31 -2.21 7.95 17.43
C THR A 31 -1.00 7.49 16.62
N ASP A 32 -0.06 8.40 16.36
CA ASP A 32 1.17 8.08 15.63
C ASP A 32 2.14 7.26 16.49
N ARG A 33 3.23 6.76 15.89
CA ARG A 33 4.28 6.01 16.59
C ARG A 33 4.88 6.81 17.74
N ASP A 34 5.00 8.13 17.58
CA ASP A 34 5.57 9.02 18.59
C ASP A 34 4.56 9.39 19.69
N GLY A 35 3.34 8.82 19.65
CA GLY A 35 2.26 9.10 20.61
C GLY A 35 1.44 10.35 20.28
N ALA A 36 1.80 11.11 19.25
CA ALA A 36 1.04 12.27 18.81
C ALA A 36 -0.36 11.87 18.31
N VAL A 37 -1.40 12.51 18.85
CA VAL A 37 -2.78 12.28 18.44
C VAL A 37 -3.16 13.31 17.38
N THR A 38 -3.66 12.82 16.24
CA THR A 38 -4.10 13.66 15.13
C THR A 38 -5.53 13.32 14.74
N VAL A 39 -6.27 14.32 14.27
CA VAL A 39 -7.62 14.14 13.70
C VAL A 39 -7.56 14.51 12.23
N ARG A 40 -7.94 13.58 11.36
CA ARG A 40 -7.78 13.74 9.90
C ARG A 40 -8.98 13.16 9.16
N THR A 41 -9.31 13.76 8.01
CA THR A 41 -10.32 13.20 7.10
C THR A 41 -9.63 12.54 5.93
N ILE A 42 -9.92 11.26 5.73
CA ILE A 42 -9.22 10.40 4.78
C ILE A 42 -10.20 9.77 3.78
N GLU A 43 -9.71 9.53 2.57
CA GLU A 43 -10.42 8.85 1.49
C GLU A 43 -9.72 7.52 1.21
N ILE A 44 -10.28 6.43 1.73
CA ILE A 44 -9.66 5.11 1.69
C ILE A 44 -9.79 4.55 0.27
N TYR A 45 -8.69 4.06 -0.28
CA TYR A 45 -8.68 3.46 -1.62
C TYR A 45 -8.26 2.00 -1.62
N ASP A 46 -7.59 1.51 -0.57
CA ASP A 46 -7.21 0.11 -0.46
C ASP A 46 -6.89 -0.28 1.00
N PHE A 47 -6.70 -1.58 1.24
CA PHE A 47 -6.20 -2.13 2.49
C PHE A 47 -5.04 -3.09 2.24
N GLU A 48 -4.03 -3.02 3.09
CA GLU A 48 -2.88 -3.92 3.04
C GLU A 48 -2.66 -4.59 4.39
N ILE A 49 -2.13 -5.82 4.34
CA ILE A 49 -1.66 -6.55 5.50
C ILE A 49 -0.14 -6.56 5.45
N SER A 50 0.50 -6.08 6.51
CA SER A 50 1.96 -6.10 6.61
C SER A 50 2.47 -7.53 6.81
N GLN A 51 3.77 -7.76 6.57
CA GLN A 51 4.40 -9.04 6.89
C GLN A 51 4.30 -9.41 8.37
N ALA A 52 4.15 -8.41 9.26
CA ALA A 52 3.94 -8.60 10.69
C ALA A 52 2.47 -8.89 11.07
N GLY A 53 1.55 -8.92 10.10
CA GLY A 53 0.12 -9.17 10.30
C GLY A 53 -0.70 -7.93 10.67
N ASP A 54 -0.11 -6.73 10.65
CA ASP A 54 -0.85 -5.50 10.92
C ASP A 54 -1.68 -5.09 9.70
N ILE A 55 -2.92 -4.63 9.93
CA ILE A 55 -3.79 -4.13 8.85
C ILE A 55 -3.62 -2.62 8.72
N ARG A 56 -3.40 -2.14 7.49
CA ARG A 56 -3.29 -0.73 7.14
C ARG A 56 -4.38 -0.33 6.16
N ALA A 57 -5.05 0.78 6.42
CA ALA A 57 -5.89 1.46 5.45
C ALA A 57 -5.03 2.43 4.64
N LEU A 58 -4.97 2.25 3.32
CA LEU A 58 -4.34 3.18 2.41
C LEU A 58 -5.36 4.23 1.98
N ALA A 59 -5.00 5.50 2.13
CA ALA A 59 -5.93 6.59 1.90
C ALA A 59 -5.24 7.86 1.39
N MET A 60 -6.03 8.69 0.71
CA MET A 60 -5.68 10.08 0.45
C MET A 60 -6.07 10.91 1.68
N ASP A 61 -5.15 11.73 2.19
CA ASP A 61 -5.47 12.71 3.22
C ASP A 61 -6.12 13.93 2.56
N ARG A 62 -7.32 14.33 3.00
CA ARG A 62 -8.00 15.51 2.45
C ARG A 62 -7.31 16.83 2.78
N GLY A 63 -6.63 16.90 3.93
CA GLY A 63 -5.98 18.13 4.37
C GLY A 63 -4.77 18.47 3.51
N THR A 64 -4.02 17.45 3.08
CA THR A 64 -2.76 17.64 2.34
C THR A 64 -2.82 17.16 0.90
N GLY A 65 -3.80 16.32 0.52
CA GLY A 65 -3.85 15.65 -0.78
C GLY A 65 -2.86 14.50 -0.93
N GLU A 66 -2.19 14.09 0.15
CA GLU A 66 -1.08 13.12 0.11
C GLU A 66 -1.55 11.69 0.36
N LYS A 67 -0.88 10.72 -0.28
CA LYS A 67 -1.07 9.29 -0.02
C LYS A 67 -0.48 8.92 1.33
N ARG A 68 -1.25 8.27 2.21
CA ARG A 68 -0.79 7.79 3.53
C ARG A 68 -1.42 6.45 3.90
N GLY A 69 -0.69 5.66 4.68
CA GLY A 69 -1.14 4.37 5.21
C GLY A 69 -1.32 4.37 6.72
N PHE A 70 -2.53 4.14 7.19
CA PHE A 70 -2.92 4.20 8.60
C PHE A 70 -3.15 2.81 9.19
N ARG A 71 -2.45 2.49 10.27
CA ARG A 71 -2.64 1.27 11.06
C ARG A 71 -4.00 1.28 11.77
N ILE A 72 -4.84 0.27 11.53
CA ILE A 72 -6.22 0.25 12.06
C ILE A 72 -6.23 0.14 13.59
N ASP A 73 -5.30 -0.60 14.17
CA ASP A 73 -5.14 -0.77 15.62
C ASP A 73 -4.84 0.55 16.36
N ARG A 74 -4.37 1.57 15.65
CA ARG A 74 -4.05 2.90 16.20
C ARG A 74 -5.14 3.94 15.96
N ILE A 75 -6.27 3.53 15.38
CA ILE A 75 -7.44 4.40 15.19
C ILE A 75 -8.34 4.26 16.41
N SER A 76 -8.47 5.33 17.20
CA SER A 76 -9.28 5.33 18.43
C SER A 76 -10.74 5.74 18.18
N ALA A 77 -11.01 6.50 17.12
CA ALA A 77 -12.36 6.94 16.77
C ALA A 77 -12.52 7.09 15.25
N THR A 78 -13.73 6.80 14.75
CA THR A 78 -14.09 6.93 13.33
C THR A 78 -15.48 7.57 13.17
N THR A 79 -15.58 8.51 12.23
CA THR A 79 -16.82 9.14 11.78
C THR A 79 -16.89 9.05 10.27
N VAL A 80 -17.91 8.37 9.74
CA VAL A 80 -18.12 8.21 8.29
C VAL A 80 -19.04 9.32 7.81
N HIS A 81 -18.63 10.05 6.78
CA HIS A 81 -19.45 11.09 6.16
C HIS A 81 -20.17 10.55 4.95
N ARG A 82 -21.34 11.09 4.62
CA ARG A 82 -22.15 10.65 3.48
C ARG A 82 -21.85 11.40 2.17
N THR A 83 -20.75 12.15 2.15
CA THR A 83 -20.27 12.89 0.97
C THR A 83 -19.42 11.98 0.07
N ARG A 84 -19.10 12.45 -1.14
CA ARG A 84 -18.22 11.72 -2.08
C ARG A 84 -16.76 12.04 -1.83
N TYR A 85 -15.89 11.20 -2.37
CA TYR A 85 -14.46 11.46 -2.51
C TYR A 85 -14.20 12.69 -3.38
N LEU A 86 -13.15 13.42 -3.04
CA LEU A 86 -12.78 14.71 -3.64
C LEU A 86 -11.32 14.73 -4.09
N VAL A 87 -10.45 13.88 -3.53
CA VAL A 87 -9.03 13.89 -3.83
C VAL A 87 -8.76 12.95 -4.99
N ALA A 88 -8.28 13.51 -6.10
CA ALA A 88 -7.88 12.71 -7.26
C ALA A 88 -6.69 11.82 -6.88
N ARG A 89 -6.78 10.53 -7.21
CA ARG A 89 -5.67 9.60 -7.13
C ARG A 89 -4.95 9.62 -8.47
N GLU A 90 -3.66 9.93 -8.47
CA GLU A 90 -2.83 9.50 -9.59
C GLU A 90 -2.78 7.98 -9.56
N ASP A 91 -3.45 7.36 -10.54
CA ASP A 91 -3.49 5.92 -10.73
C ASP A 91 -2.07 5.43 -11.04
N SER A 92 -1.32 5.17 -9.98
CA SER A 92 -0.16 4.31 -10.03
C SER A 92 -0.69 2.92 -10.34
N THR A 93 -0.90 2.61 -11.62
CA THR A 93 -1.25 1.28 -12.12
C THR A 93 -0.20 0.33 -11.58
N PRO A 94 -0.51 -0.49 -10.54
CA PRO A 94 0.37 -1.60 -10.26
C PRO A 94 0.08 -2.58 -11.40
N ALA A 95 1.10 -2.95 -12.17
CA ALA A 95 0.97 -4.09 -13.07
C ALA A 95 0.42 -5.25 -12.23
N ARG A 96 -0.83 -5.64 -12.49
CA ARG A 96 -1.47 -6.76 -11.80
C ARG A 96 -0.51 -7.93 -11.92
N PRO A 97 0.06 -8.47 -10.83
CA PRO A 97 0.76 -9.73 -10.93
C PRO A 97 -0.33 -10.75 -11.25
N THR A 98 -0.45 -11.11 -12.52
CA THR A 98 -1.28 -12.23 -12.94
C THR A 98 -0.71 -13.43 -12.18
N LEU A 99 -1.47 -13.94 -11.20
CA LEU A 99 -1.24 -15.24 -10.61
C LEU A 99 -1.17 -16.22 -11.79
N ARG A 100 0.04 -16.59 -12.19
CA ARG A 100 0.24 -17.65 -13.18
C ARG A 100 -0.33 -18.90 -12.53
N HIS A 101 -1.35 -19.48 -13.16
CA HIS A 101 -1.78 -20.82 -12.79
C HIS A 101 -0.56 -21.75 -12.89
N PRO A 102 -0.34 -22.64 -11.91
CA PRO A 102 0.71 -23.65 -11.99
C PRO A 102 0.34 -24.65 -13.09
N GLY A 103 0.75 -24.34 -14.32
CA GLY A 103 0.43 -25.10 -15.52
C GLY A 103 1.02 -24.49 -16.80
N ASP A 104 1.32 -23.19 -16.80
CA ASP A 104 1.93 -22.53 -17.98
C ASP A 104 3.40 -22.20 -17.74
N ALA A 105 4.27 -23.09 -18.22
CA ALA A 105 5.70 -22.83 -18.35
C ALA A 105 5.94 -21.85 -19.50
N ALA A 106 6.09 -20.56 -19.18
CA ALA A 106 6.55 -19.55 -20.14
C ALA A 106 7.75 -18.80 -19.56
N ALA A 107 8.90 -19.04 -20.20
CA ALA A 107 10.24 -18.53 -19.90
C ALA A 107 10.27 -17.04 -19.56
N ILE A 108 11.05 -16.70 -18.53
CA ILE A 108 11.44 -15.34 -18.20
C ILE A 108 12.55 -14.95 -19.18
N LEU A 109 12.24 -14.14 -20.20
CA LEU A 109 13.25 -13.33 -20.87
C LEU A 109 13.45 -12.08 -20.00
N CYS A 110 14.63 -11.98 -19.38
CA CYS A 110 15.10 -10.75 -18.74
C CYS A 110 15.61 -9.79 -19.84
N PRO A 111 15.03 -8.59 -20.04
CA PRO A 111 15.70 -7.57 -20.84
C PRO A 111 16.51 -6.68 -19.89
N THR A 112 17.75 -7.09 -19.59
CA THR A 112 18.77 -6.15 -19.13
C THR A 112 19.87 -6.09 -20.18
N ALA A 113 19.67 -5.23 -21.17
CA ALA A 113 20.76 -4.69 -21.96
C ALA A 113 21.15 -3.32 -21.36
N ALA A 114 22.29 -3.28 -20.70
CA ALA A 114 23.10 -2.07 -20.46
C ALA A 114 24.53 -2.55 -20.15
N LEU A 115 25.40 -2.67 -21.16
CA LEU A 115 26.31 -1.62 -21.63
C LEU A 115 27.41 -1.29 -20.61
N LEU A 116 28.63 -1.85 -20.76
CA LEU A 116 29.87 -1.06 -20.82
C LEU A 116 31.09 -1.91 -21.20
N ALA A 117 31.97 -1.29 -21.99
CA ALA A 117 33.13 -1.84 -22.68
C ALA A 117 34.35 -2.15 -21.79
N ALA A 118 35.21 -3.07 -22.25
CA ALA A 118 36.67 -3.01 -22.08
C ALA A 118 37.37 -3.82 -23.20
N PRO A 119 38.37 -3.26 -23.90
CA PRO A 119 39.20 -3.99 -24.86
C PRO A 119 40.43 -4.57 -24.15
N GLY A 120 40.81 -5.82 -24.43
CA GLY A 120 42.07 -6.33 -23.89
C GLY A 120 42.27 -7.84 -24.01
N ALA A 121 42.89 -8.23 -25.12
CA ALA A 121 43.95 -9.23 -25.26
C ALA A 121 43.92 -10.51 -24.40
N LEU A 122 43.90 -11.66 -25.08
CA LEU A 122 44.96 -12.69 -25.09
C LEU A 122 44.34 -14.04 -25.47
N LEU A 123 44.69 -14.58 -26.64
CA LEU A 123 44.63 -16.02 -26.86
C LEU A 123 45.76 -16.48 -27.77
N THR A 124 46.78 -16.93 -27.05
CA THR A 124 47.90 -17.76 -27.44
C THR A 124 47.40 -19.06 -28.08
N SER A 125 47.94 -19.36 -29.26
CA SER A 125 48.42 -20.67 -29.72
C SER A 125 47.47 -21.88 -29.77
N LEU A 126 47.27 -22.45 -30.97
CA LEU A 126 47.37 -23.90 -31.27
C LEU A 126 47.39 -24.07 -32.80
N LEU A 127 48.54 -24.41 -33.39
CA LEU A 127 49.00 -25.77 -33.70
C LEU A 127 48.41 -26.30 -35.02
N SER A 128 49.17 -26.15 -36.11
CA SER A 128 49.04 -26.95 -37.33
C SER A 128 50.26 -27.86 -37.42
N HIS A 129 50.02 -29.17 -37.48
CA HIS A 129 50.81 -30.15 -38.23
C HIS A 129 49.82 -30.99 -39.01
#